data_AF-A0ABD7HIC1-F1
#
_entry.id   AF-A0ABD7HIC1-F1
#
_cell.length_a   1.000
_cell.length_b   1.000
_cell.length_c   1.000
_cell.angle_alpha   90.00
_cell.angle_beta   90.00
_cell.angle_gamma   90.00
#
_symmetry.space_group_name_H-M   'P 1'
#
loop_
_entity.id
_entity.type
_entity.pdbx_description
1 polymer ?
#
loop_
_entity_poly.entity_id
_entity_poly.type
_entity_poly.pdbx_seq_one_letter_code
_entity_poly.pdbx_strand_id
1 'polypeptide(L)'
;MTTLQYTEQLYVEHCCNCGMAFAMPGEFERRRREDRKNFYCPAGHPQHYAGKTEEQKQRERAERLQRQVEAREADIRTEQRRLESERRAHAATKGQLTKTKKRIANGVCPCCNRSFANLERHMAGQHPDYPQPGEGK
;
A
#
# COMPACT_ATOMS: atom_id res chain seq x y z
N MET A 1 6.81 61.35 28.63
CA MET A 1 6.16 60.02 28.70
C MET A 1 5.79 59.63 27.28
N THR A 2 6.19 58.44 26.85
CA THR A 2 5.86 57.92 25.52
C THR A 2 4.69 56.96 25.67
N THR A 3 3.59 57.20 24.96
CA THR A 3 2.40 56.34 24.97
C THR A 3 2.30 55.57 23.66
N LEU A 4 1.80 54.33 23.72
CA LEU A 4 1.51 53.48 22.56
C LEU A 4 0.00 53.29 22.44
N GLN A 5 -0.54 53.42 21.23
CA GLN A 5 -1.88 52.92 20.88
C GLN A 5 -1.72 51.53 20.27
N TYR A 6 -2.42 50.52 20.79
CA TYR A 6 -2.28 49.13 20.37
C TYR A 6 -3.66 48.49 20.13
N THR A 7 -3.88 48.01 18.91
CA THR A 7 -5.17 47.47 18.45
C THR A 7 -4.97 46.11 17.80
N GLU A 8 -4.58 45.10 18.59
CA GLU A 8 -4.48 43.71 18.14
C GLU A 8 -5.06 42.76 19.19
N GLN A 9 -5.28 41.50 18.78
CA GLN A 9 -5.69 40.44 19.70
C GLN A 9 -4.50 39.93 20.51
N LEU A 10 -4.65 39.94 21.82
CA LEU A 10 -3.71 39.35 22.76
C LEU A 10 -4.24 38.01 23.27
N TYR A 11 -3.33 37.06 23.42
CA TYR A 11 -3.62 35.74 23.98
C TYR A 11 -3.12 35.68 25.42
N VAL A 12 -4.00 35.24 26.32
CA VAL A 12 -3.68 35.09 27.74
C VAL A 12 -2.99 33.75 27.95
N GLU A 13 -1.77 33.81 28.46
CA GLU A 13 -0.95 32.67 28.83
C GLU A 13 -0.69 32.69 30.34
N HIS A 14 -0.45 31.52 30.91
CA HIS A 14 -0.15 31.36 32.34
C HIS A 14 1.28 30.90 32.52
N CYS A 15 1.98 31.48 33.49
CA CYS A 15 3.30 31.03 33.83
C CYS A 15 3.28 29.62 34.43
N CYS A 16 3.95 28.65 33.82
CA CYS A 16 4.09 27.28 34.31
C CYS A 16 4.84 27.17 35.63
N ASN A 17 5.60 28.20 36.03
CA ASN A 17 6.30 28.24 37.30
C ASN A 17 5.51 28.95 38.40
N CYS A 18 5.04 30.18 38.15
CA CYS A 18 4.39 31.01 39.18
C CYS A 18 2.88 31.22 38.99
N GLY A 19 2.27 30.67 37.95
CA GLY A 19 0.83 30.79 37.68
C GLY A 19 0.34 32.16 37.21
N MET A 20 1.22 33.17 37.14
CA MET A 20 0.85 34.52 36.71
C MET A 20 0.25 34.51 35.30
N ALA A 21 -0.95 35.08 35.15
CA ALA A 21 -1.57 35.34 33.86
C ALA A 21 -0.92 36.58 33.21
N PHE A 22 -0.57 36.48 31.94
CA PHE A 22 -0.04 37.58 31.15
C PHE A 22 -0.48 37.43 29.69
N ALA A 23 -0.49 38.54 28.97
CA ALA A 23 -0.99 38.56 27.60
C ALA A 23 0.16 38.83 26.61
N MET A 24 0.15 38.14 25.47
CA MET A 24 1.14 38.32 24.40
C MET A 24 0.46 38.43 23.03
N PRO A 25 1.08 39.13 22.05
CA PRO A 25 0.57 39.17 20.69
C PRO A 25 0.46 37.76 20.09
N GLY A 26 -0.60 37.50 19.35
CA GLY A 26 -0.84 36.17 18.77
C GLY A 26 0.26 35.69 17.83
N GLU A 27 0.95 36.61 17.14
CA GLU A 27 2.07 36.24 16.27
C GLU A 27 3.27 35.74 17.10
N PHE A 28 3.54 36.36 18.25
CA PHE A 28 4.62 35.93 19.14
C PHE A 28 4.30 34.56 19.75
N GLU A 29 3.06 34.37 20.19
CA GLU A 29 2.56 33.09 20.69
C GLU A 29 2.76 31.97 19.67
N ARG A 30 2.30 32.20 18.44
CA ARG A 30 2.39 31.23 17.33
C ARG A 30 3.84 30.89 17.04
N ARG A 31 4.70 31.90 16.94
CA ARG A 31 6.13 31.73 16.66
C ARG A 31 6.79 30.89 17.76
N ARG A 32 6.46 31.12 19.03
CA ARG A 32 6.97 30.31 20.15
C ARG A 32 6.45 28.87 20.10
N ARG A 33 5.22 28.63 19.63
CA ARG A 33 4.69 27.27 19.41
C ARG A 33 5.35 26.54 18.25
N GLU A 34 5.82 27.27 17.24
CA GLU A 34 6.54 26.74 16.09
C GLU A 34 8.02 26.48 16.42
N ASP A 35 8.72 27.49 16.95
CA ASP A 35 10.18 27.45 17.19
C ASP A 35 10.59 26.81 18.53
N ARG A 36 9.64 26.69 19.47
CA ARG A 36 9.84 26.15 20.83
C ARG A 36 10.92 26.85 21.64
N LYS A 37 11.25 28.09 21.29
CA LYS A 37 12.22 28.89 22.04
C LYS A 37 11.63 29.34 23.37
N ASN A 38 12.52 29.68 24.28
CA ASN A 38 12.13 30.23 25.57
C ASN A 38 11.43 31.59 25.39
N PHE A 39 10.44 31.82 26.24
CA PHE A 39 9.82 33.09 26.53
C PHE A 39 9.68 33.23 28.05
N TYR A 40 9.44 34.46 28.52
CA TYR A 40 9.48 34.78 29.94
C TYR A 40 8.15 35.39 30.37
N CYS A 41 7.70 35.06 31.58
CA CYS A 41 6.63 35.81 32.20
C CYS A 41 7.16 37.17 32.71
N PRO A 42 6.28 38.12 33.07
CA PRO A 42 6.72 39.43 33.60
C PRO A 42 7.58 39.34 34.87
N ALA A 43 7.45 38.26 35.64
CA ALA A 43 8.30 38.00 36.81
C ALA A 43 9.66 37.33 36.45
N GLY A 44 9.94 37.07 35.17
CA GLY A 44 11.23 36.58 34.68
C GLY A 44 11.42 35.07 34.62
N HIS A 45 10.38 34.25 34.83
CA HIS A 45 10.51 32.79 34.75
C HIS A 45 10.56 32.30 33.29
N PRO A 46 11.57 31.50 32.89
CA PRO A 46 11.69 30.94 31.55
C PRO A 46 10.66 29.83 31.31
N GLN A 47 10.08 29.83 30.12
CA GLN A 47 9.06 28.86 29.71
C GLN A 47 9.18 28.58 28.21
N HIS A 48 8.74 27.40 27.79
CA HIS A 48 8.64 27.04 26.37
C HIS A 48 7.49 26.06 26.18
N TYR A 49 6.98 25.95 24.96
CA TYR A 49 5.97 24.94 24.65
C TYR A 49 6.61 23.56 24.48
N ALA A 50 6.12 22.57 25.23
CA ALA A 50 6.59 21.19 25.17
C ALA A 50 5.88 20.36 24.08
N GLY A 51 6.44 19.21 23.73
CA GLY A 51 5.88 18.25 22.76
C GLY A 51 6.40 18.44 21.33
N LYS A 52 5.78 17.76 20.34
CA LYS A 52 6.17 17.89 18.92
C LYS A 52 5.48 19.09 18.27
N THR A 53 6.19 19.81 17.41
CA THR A 53 5.58 20.86 16.57
C THR A 53 4.57 20.22 15.61
N GLU A 54 3.62 21.00 15.09
CA GLU A 54 2.71 20.47 14.08
C GLU A 54 3.48 19.99 12.85
N GLU A 55 4.52 20.70 12.43
CA GLU A 55 5.41 20.26 11.36
C GLU A 55 6.06 18.89 11.64
N GLN A 56 6.59 18.69 12.84
CA GLN A 56 7.16 17.39 13.23
C GLN A 56 6.12 16.28 13.22
N LYS A 57 4.89 16.54 13.71
CA LYS A 57 3.79 15.58 13.65
C LYS A 57 3.40 15.26 12.21
N GLN A 58 3.33 16.27 11.33
CA GLN A 58 3.00 16.07 9.92
C GLN A 58 4.09 15.28 9.21
N ARG A 59 5.37 15.56 9.48
CA ARG A 59 6.50 14.78 8.93
C ARG A 59 6.43 13.33 9.34
N GLU A 60 6.18 13.03 10.62
CA GLU A 60 6.04 11.65 11.10
C GLU A 60 4.84 10.93 10.48
N ARG A 61 3.72 11.64 10.29
CA ARG A 61 2.55 11.09 9.58
C ARG A 61 2.90 10.78 8.13
N ALA A 62 3.58 11.68 7.44
CA ALA A 62 4.00 11.49 6.05
C ALA A 62 4.96 10.29 5.94
N GLU A 63 5.95 10.19 6.82
CA GLU A 63 6.89 9.07 6.84
C GLU A 63 6.20 7.74 7.14
N ARG A 64 5.21 7.73 8.05
CA ARG A 64 4.41 6.53 8.35
C ARG A 64 3.57 6.11 7.14
N LEU A 65 2.94 7.06 6.45
CA LEU A 65 2.15 6.80 5.25
C LEU A 65 3.04 6.29 4.12
N GLN A 66 4.21 6.89 3.91
CA GLN A 66 5.16 6.44 2.92
C GLN A 66 5.58 4.99 3.15
N ARG A 67 5.92 4.64 4.40
CA ARG A 67 6.24 3.24 4.76
C ARG A 67 5.08 2.27 4.51
N GLN A 68 3.83 2.71 4.72
CA GLN A 68 2.66 1.88 4.41
C GLN A 68 2.49 1.67 2.91
N VAL A 69 2.66 2.72 2.10
CA VAL A 69 2.59 2.62 0.64
C VAL A 69 3.66 1.68 0.11
N GLU A 70 4.92 1.85 0.54
CA GLU A 70 6.03 1.00 0.13
C GLU A 70 5.79 -0.49 0.47
N ALA A 71 5.27 -0.77 1.68
CA ALA A 71 4.91 -2.13 2.07
C ALA A 71 3.79 -2.71 1.19
N ARG A 72 2.74 -1.92 0.91
CA ARG A 72 1.63 -2.35 0.05
C ARG A 72 2.06 -2.60 -1.38
N GLU A 73 2.94 -1.77 -1.93
CA GLU A 73 3.49 -2.01 -3.25
C GLU A 73 4.34 -3.29 -3.30
N ALA A 74 5.10 -3.59 -2.25
CA ALA A 74 5.85 -4.84 -2.16
C ALA A 74 4.93 -6.07 -2.12
N ASP A 75 3.83 -6.00 -1.36
CA ASP A 75 2.79 -7.03 -1.32
C ASP A 75 2.19 -7.25 -2.71
N ILE A 76 1.76 -6.17 -3.37
CA ILE A 76 1.16 -6.21 -4.72
C ILE A 76 2.14 -6.86 -5.72
N ARG A 77 3.41 -6.46 -5.72
CA ARG A 77 4.43 -7.04 -6.61
C ARG A 77 4.64 -8.53 -6.36
N THR A 78 4.47 -8.98 -5.12
CA THR A 78 4.63 -10.40 -4.76
C THR A 78 3.43 -11.20 -5.25
N GLU A 79 2.22 -10.71 -5.02
CA GLU A 79 1.00 -11.37 -5.50
C GLU A 79 0.90 -11.40 -7.02
N GLN A 80 1.32 -10.33 -7.70
CA GLN A 80 1.39 -10.32 -9.17
C GLN A 80 2.32 -11.42 -9.71
N ARG A 81 3.51 -11.57 -9.11
CA ARG A 81 4.46 -12.64 -9.48
C ARG A 81 3.89 -14.03 -9.22
N ARG A 82 3.21 -14.22 -8.09
CA ARG A 82 2.55 -15.48 -7.75
C ARG A 82 1.45 -15.80 -8.76
N LEU A 83 0.56 -14.86 -9.04
CA LEU A 83 -0.53 -15.02 -10.01
C LEU A 83 0.01 -15.34 -11.42
N GLU A 84 1.08 -14.69 -11.83
CA GLU A 84 1.72 -14.97 -13.11
C GLU A 84 2.29 -16.40 -13.16
N SER A 85 2.96 -16.84 -12.09
CA SER A 85 3.47 -18.21 -11.97
C SER A 85 2.32 -19.23 -12.03
N GLU A 86 1.24 -19.00 -11.29
CA GLU A 86 0.05 -19.85 -11.28
C GLU A 86 -0.60 -19.91 -12.67
N ARG A 87 -0.72 -18.77 -13.37
CA ARG A 87 -1.24 -18.70 -14.75
C ARG A 87 -0.38 -19.52 -15.71
N ARG A 88 0.95 -19.40 -15.63
CA ARG A 88 1.89 -20.15 -16.47
C ARG A 88 1.78 -21.66 -16.19
N ALA A 89 1.76 -22.06 -14.93
CA ALA A 89 1.59 -23.45 -14.52
C ALA A 89 0.24 -24.03 -14.99
N HIS A 90 -0.85 -23.28 -14.83
CA HIS A 90 -2.17 -23.68 -15.29
C HIS A 90 -2.21 -23.84 -16.81
N ALA A 91 -1.64 -22.90 -17.57
CA ALA A 91 -1.55 -22.99 -19.02
C ALA A 91 -0.75 -24.22 -19.47
N ALA A 92 0.38 -24.52 -18.82
CA ALA A 92 1.20 -25.69 -19.12
C ALA A 92 0.42 -27.00 -18.86
N THR A 93 -0.23 -27.12 -17.70
CA THR A 93 -1.06 -28.29 -17.34
C THR A 93 -2.22 -28.46 -18.33
N LYS A 94 -2.95 -27.38 -18.64
CA LYS A 94 -4.02 -27.40 -19.64
C LYS A 94 -3.52 -27.83 -21.02
N GLY A 95 -2.34 -27.36 -21.42
CA GLY A 95 -1.67 -27.76 -22.66
C GLY A 95 -1.37 -29.25 -22.71
N GLN A 96 -0.79 -29.80 -21.64
CA GLN A 96 -0.51 -31.24 -21.55
C GLN A 96 -1.79 -32.09 -21.55
N LEU A 97 -2.82 -31.68 -20.80
CA LEU A 97 -4.11 -32.35 -20.80
C LEU A 97 -4.74 -32.34 -22.20
N THR A 98 -4.74 -31.20 -22.87
CA THR A 98 -5.27 -31.08 -24.24
C THR A 98 -4.49 -31.98 -25.21
N LYS A 99 -3.15 -31.99 -25.14
CA LYS A 99 -2.30 -32.84 -25.99
C LYS A 99 -2.57 -34.32 -25.76
N THR A 100 -2.69 -34.75 -24.50
CA THR A 100 -3.01 -36.12 -24.14
C THR A 100 -4.40 -36.52 -24.62
N LYS A 101 -5.41 -35.66 -24.42
CA LYS A 101 -6.77 -35.88 -24.94
C LYS A 101 -6.77 -36.07 -26.46
N LYS A 102 -6.10 -35.18 -27.20
CA LYS A 102 -5.98 -35.29 -28.67
C LYS A 102 -5.27 -36.57 -29.12
N ARG A 103 -4.21 -37.00 -28.42
CA ARG A 103 -3.53 -38.27 -28.72
C ARG A 103 -4.45 -39.46 -28.54
N ILE A 104 -5.17 -39.51 -27.43
CA ILE A 104 -6.10 -40.59 -27.12
C ILE A 104 -7.27 -40.61 -28.12
N ALA A 105 -7.80 -39.45 -28.50
CA ALA A 105 -8.85 -39.33 -29.53
C ALA A 105 -8.41 -39.95 -30.87
N ASN A 106 -7.15 -39.72 -31.25
CA ASN A 106 -6.56 -40.26 -32.48
C ASN A 106 -6.04 -41.71 -32.32
N GLY A 107 -6.37 -42.40 -31.23
CA GLY A 107 -5.91 -43.77 -30.97
C GLY A 107 -4.40 -43.89 -30.72
N VAL A 108 -3.71 -42.81 -30.35
CA VAL A 108 -2.25 -42.79 -30.11
C VAL A 108 -1.95 -42.89 -28.61
N CYS A 109 -1.09 -43.85 -28.23
CA CYS A 109 -0.64 -44.01 -26.85
C CYS A 109 0.20 -42.81 -26.38
N PRO A 110 -0.15 -42.15 -25.25
CA PRO A 110 0.60 -41.02 -24.71
C PRO A 110 2.05 -41.36 -24.33
N CYS A 111 2.31 -42.61 -23.93
CA CYS A 111 3.60 -43.05 -23.37
C CYS A 111 4.63 -43.40 -24.45
N CYS A 112 4.22 -44.13 -25.49
CA CYS A 112 5.15 -44.70 -26.49
C CYS A 112 4.84 -44.31 -27.95
N ASN A 113 3.85 -43.42 -28.17
CA ASN A 113 3.47 -42.89 -29.48
C ASN A 113 3.05 -43.96 -30.51
N ARG A 114 2.72 -45.18 -30.07
CA ARG A 114 2.14 -46.23 -30.92
C ARG A 114 0.67 -45.91 -31.21
N SER A 115 0.25 -46.18 -32.44
CA SER A 115 -1.14 -46.00 -32.88
C SER A 115 -1.91 -47.32 -32.81
N PHE A 116 -3.16 -47.25 -32.37
CA PHE A 116 -4.07 -48.37 -32.20
C PHE A 116 -5.34 -48.12 -33.01
N ALA A 117 -5.42 -48.70 -34.22
CA ALA A 117 -6.54 -48.49 -35.14
C ALA A 117 -7.91 -48.86 -34.54
N ASN A 118 -7.96 -49.84 -33.65
CA ASN A 118 -9.20 -50.22 -32.95
C ASN A 118 -9.67 -49.13 -31.97
N LEU A 119 -8.73 -48.46 -31.28
CA LEU A 119 -9.05 -47.37 -30.36
C LEU A 119 -9.52 -46.13 -31.14
N GLU A 120 -8.83 -45.80 -32.23
CA GLU A 120 -9.23 -44.68 -33.09
C GLU A 120 -10.65 -44.87 -33.64
N ARG A 121 -10.95 -46.05 -34.20
CA ARG A 121 -12.31 -46.37 -34.68
C ARG A 121 -13.35 -46.36 -33.57
N HIS A 122 -12.99 -46.87 -32.38
CA HIS A 122 -13.85 -46.83 -31.21
C HIS A 122 -14.18 -45.40 -30.80
N MET A 123 -13.18 -44.52 -30.71
CA MET A 123 -13.37 -43.11 -30.36
C MET A 123 -14.23 -42.39 -31.41
N ALA A 124 -13.95 -42.59 -32.70
CA ALA A 124 -14.73 -41.97 -33.78
C ALA A 124 -16.20 -42.42 -33.82
N GLY A 125 -16.48 -43.68 -33.45
CA GLY A 125 -17.85 -44.21 -33.47
C GLY A 125 -18.64 -43.99 -32.18
N GLN A 126 -18.02 -44.23 -31.02
CA GLN A 126 -18.70 -44.22 -29.71
C GLN A 126 -18.55 -42.89 -28.97
N HIS A 127 -17.58 -42.06 -29.35
CA HIS A 127 -17.28 -40.80 -28.68
C HIS A 127 -17.17 -39.63 -29.68
N PRO A 128 -18.23 -39.34 -30.45
CA PRO A 128 -18.23 -38.26 -31.45
C PRO A 128 -17.98 -36.88 -30.83
N ASP A 129 -18.46 -36.64 -29.60
CA ASP A 129 -18.31 -35.36 -28.88
C ASP A 129 -16.98 -35.24 -28.09
N TYR A 130 -16.14 -36.27 -28.10
CA TYR A 130 -14.82 -36.18 -27.48
C TYR A 130 -13.94 -35.27 -28.35
N PRO A 131 -13.20 -34.30 -27.78
CA PRO A 131 -12.59 -33.21 -28.54
C PRO A 131 -11.75 -33.73 -29.72
N GLN A 132 -12.31 -33.56 -30.91
CA GLN A 132 -11.72 -33.96 -32.18
C GLN A 132 -10.58 -32.99 -32.56
N PRO A 133 -9.58 -33.42 -33.36
CA PRO A 133 -8.45 -32.58 -33.72
C PRO A 133 -8.89 -31.37 -34.58
N GLY A 134 -9.06 -30.20 -33.95
CA GLY A 134 -9.34 -28.94 -34.65
C GLY A 134 -10.23 -27.97 -33.87
N GLU A 135 -11.01 -28.48 -32.91
CA GLU A 135 -11.92 -27.68 -32.09
C GLU A 135 -11.20 -27.17 -30.85
N GLY A 136 -10.65 -25.96 -30.95
CA GLY A 136 -9.94 -25.31 -29.84
C GLY A 136 -8.91 -24.31 -30.35
N LYS A 137 -9.42 -23.24 -30.95
CA LYS A 137 -8.74 -21.95 -30.98
C LYS A 137 -9.24 -21.12 -29.80
#